data_AF-A0A4Y2UKM8-F1
#
_entry.id   AF-A0A4Y2UKM8-F1
#
_cell.length_a   1.000
_cell.length_b   1.000
_cell.length_c   1.000
_cell.angle_alpha   90.00
_cell.angle_beta   90.00
_cell.angle_gamma   90.00
#
_symmetry.space_group_name_H-M   'P 1'
#
loop_
_entity.id
_entity.type
_entity.pdbx_description
1 polymer ?
#
loop_
_entity_poly.entity_id
_entity_poly.type
_entity_poly.pdbx_seq_one_letter_code
_entity_poly.pdbx_strand_id
1 'polypeptide(L)'
;MKHAAGEIRNADDPVPSVKCGVSVDDTWQRRGYSSLNGVVSAIPILSGKVIDMEVMSQFCKKCDTKTSSSSFALKHQCANHKGSSGNMEVIGAYRIFVRSVNSRGLIHLEYFWGWRF
;
A
#
# COMPACT_ATOMS: atom_id res chain seq x y z
N MET A 1 -21.91 -30.86 -6.84
CA MET A 1 -21.06 -29.97 -6.01
C MET A 1 -19.62 -30.25 -6.40
N LYS A 2 -18.97 -29.36 -7.15
CA LYS A 2 -17.58 -29.55 -7.61
C LYS A 2 -16.66 -28.89 -6.58
N HIS A 3 -15.85 -29.72 -5.92
CA HIS A 3 -14.74 -29.30 -5.07
C HIS A 3 -13.77 -28.41 -5.86
N ALA A 4 -13.37 -27.28 -5.29
CA ALA A 4 -12.24 -26.49 -5.77
C ALA A 4 -11.53 -25.86 -4.57
N ALA A 5 -10.70 -26.66 -3.91
CA ALA A 5 -9.66 -26.21 -3.00
C ALA A 5 -8.55 -27.25 -3.07
N GLY A 6 -7.51 -26.97 -3.85
CA GLY A 6 -6.41 -27.90 -4.00
C GLY A 6 -5.49 -27.54 -5.15
N GLU A 7 -4.77 -26.42 -5.04
CA GLU A 7 -3.45 -26.32 -5.66
C GLU A 7 -2.47 -25.80 -4.60
N ILE A 8 -1.81 -26.75 -3.95
CA ILE A 8 -0.57 -26.50 -3.22
C ILE A 8 0.49 -26.35 -4.31
N ARG A 9 0.87 -25.11 -4.61
CA ARG A 9 1.94 -24.83 -5.57
C ARG A 9 3.26 -25.21 -4.92
N ASN A 10 4.04 -26.06 -5.58
CA ASN A 10 5.39 -26.40 -5.15
C ASN A 10 6.24 -25.12 -5.14
N ALA A 11 7.10 -24.97 -4.14
CA ALA A 11 7.91 -23.76 -3.93
C ALA A 11 8.97 -23.51 -5.03
N ASP A 12 9.17 -24.47 -5.93
CA ASP A 12 10.21 -24.45 -6.96
C ASP A 12 9.67 -24.18 -8.38
N ASP A 13 8.35 -24.05 -8.57
CA ASP A 13 7.79 -23.65 -9.86
C ASP A 13 7.99 -22.14 -10.07
N PRO A 14 8.55 -21.68 -11.22
CA PRO A 14 8.63 -20.26 -11.52
C PRO A 14 7.24 -19.65 -11.39
N VAL A 15 7.06 -18.73 -10.43
CA VAL A 15 5.76 -18.07 -10.25
C VAL A 15 5.40 -17.44 -11.61
N PRO A 16 4.32 -17.88 -12.29
CA PRO A 16 3.93 -17.30 -13.55
C PRO A 16 3.71 -15.83 -13.29
N SER A 17 4.51 -14.99 -13.97
CA SER A 17 4.39 -13.56 -13.81
C SER A 17 3.12 -13.12 -14.51
N VAL A 18 2.04 -12.99 -13.74
CA VAL A 18 0.76 -12.54 -14.27
C VAL A 18 0.84 -11.04 -14.48
N LYS A 19 0.72 -10.63 -15.74
CA LYS A 19 0.69 -9.24 -16.16
C LYS A 19 -0.72 -8.69 -16.01
N CYS A 20 -0.88 -7.58 -15.30
CA CYS A 20 -2.17 -6.95 -15.10
C CYS A 20 -2.05 -5.42 -15.12
N GLY A 21 -3.03 -4.74 -15.73
CA GLY A 21 -3.17 -3.29 -15.62
C GLY A 21 -3.84 -2.92 -14.31
N VAL A 22 -3.28 -1.96 -13.58
CA VAL A 22 -3.73 -1.56 -12.25
C VAL A 22 -3.89 -0.05 -12.20
N SER A 23 -5.04 0.40 -11.70
CA SER A 23 -5.22 1.78 -11.23
C SER A 23 -4.83 1.86 -9.77
N VAL A 24 -4.09 2.91 -9.41
CA VAL A 24 -3.81 3.24 -8.02
C VAL A 24 -4.65 4.44 -7.63
N ASP A 25 -5.29 4.35 -6.48
CA ASP A 25 -6.12 5.41 -5.92
C ASP A 25 -5.74 5.62 -4.45
N ASP A 26 -5.80 6.86 -3.99
CA ASP A 26 -5.42 7.26 -2.65
C ASP A 26 -6.52 8.06 -1.94
N THR A 27 -6.56 7.92 -0.63
CA THR A 27 -7.48 8.68 0.20
C THR A 27 -6.80 9.20 1.45
N TRP A 28 -7.17 10.41 1.83
CA TRP A 28 -6.56 11.16 2.93
C TRP A 28 -7.57 11.42 4.04
N GLN A 29 -7.10 11.42 5.30
CA GLN A 29 -7.95 11.74 6.45
C GLN A 29 -8.54 13.16 6.40
N ARG A 30 -7.80 14.11 5.83
CA ARG A 30 -8.13 15.54 5.72
C ARG A 30 -7.88 16.03 4.29
N ARG A 31 -8.71 16.97 3.83
CA ARG A 31 -8.50 17.65 2.55
C ARG A 31 -7.31 18.63 2.61
N GLY A 32 -6.73 18.93 1.44
CA GLY A 32 -5.76 20.02 1.28
C GLY A 32 -4.36 19.73 1.81
N TYR A 33 -3.74 18.60 1.40
CA TYR A 33 -2.35 18.22 1.69
C TYR A 33 -1.90 18.36 3.18
N SER A 34 -2.85 18.40 4.12
CA SER A 34 -2.59 18.54 5.57
C SER A 34 -2.79 17.24 6.33
N SER A 35 -2.92 16.13 5.59
CA SER A 35 -3.17 14.81 6.15
C SER A 35 -1.91 14.17 6.69
N LEU A 36 -2.03 13.68 7.93
CA LEU A 36 -0.99 12.87 8.58
C LEU A 36 -1.23 11.37 8.38
N ASN A 37 -2.41 11.00 7.86
CA ASN A 37 -2.78 9.62 7.58
C ASN A 37 -3.42 9.54 6.20
N GLY A 38 -3.12 8.48 5.48
CA GLY A 38 -3.77 8.15 4.23
C GLY A 38 -3.67 6.67 3.90
N VAL A 39 -4.34 6.29 2.84
CA VAL A 39 -4.38 4.91 2.35
C VAL A 39 -4.24 4.96 0.84
N VAL A 40 -3.31 4.17 0.31
CA VAL A 40 -3.12 3.96 -1.13
C VAL A 40 -3.62 2.57 -1.45
N SER A 41 -4.42 2.41 -2.50
CA SER A 41 -5.03 1.15 -2.91
C SER A 41 -4.73 0.85 -4.36
N ALA A 42 -4.42 -0.42 -4.66
CA ALA A 42 -4.26 -0.93 -6.01
C ALA A 42 -5.52 -1.70 -6.42
N ILE A 43 -6.07 -1.32 -7.57
CA ILE A 43 -7.30 -1.88 -8.12
C ILE A 43 -7.00 -2.35 -9.56
N PRO A 44 -7.17 -3.65 -9.88
CA PRO A 44 -7.03 -4.14 -11.25
C PRO A 44 -8.19 -3.61 -12.10
N ILE A 45 -7.86 -3.22 -13.32
CA ILE A 45 -8.85 -2.68 -14.27
C ILE A 45 -9.96 -3.71 -14.54
N LEU A 46 -9.61 -4.99 -14.60
CA LEU A 46 -10.54 -6.06 -14.97
C LEU A 46 -11.54 -6.39 -13.85
N SER A 47 -11.11 -6.38 -12.59
CA SER A 47 -11.96 -6.79 -11.48
C SER A 47 -12.67 -5.61 -10.81
N GLY A 48 -12.07 -4.41 -10.88
CA GLY A 48 -12.53 -3.24 -10.12
C GLY A 48 -12.47 -3.42 -8.60
N LYS A 49 -11.82 -4.48 -8.10
CA LYS A 49 -11.73 -4.80 -6.66
C LYS A 49 -10.33 -4.49 -6.13
N VAL A 50 -10.22 -3.95 -4.93
CA VAL A 50 -8.93 -3.71 -4.29
C VAL A 50 -8.19 -5.03 -4.09
N ILE A 51 -6.97 -5.12 -4.61
CA ILE A 51 -6.09 -6.31 -4.48
C ILE A 51 -4.95 -6.10 -3.48
N ASP A 52 -4.58 -4.85 -3.22
CA ASP A 52 -3.56 -4.48 -2.27
C ASP A 52 -3.80 -3.05 -1.78
N MET A 53 -3.33 -2.75 -0.57
CA MET A 53 -3.39 -1.43 0.02
C MET A 53 -2.17 -1.15 0.90
N GLU A 54 -1.74 0.10 0.95
CA GLU A 54 -0.72 0.60 1.86
C GLU A 54 -1.32 1.71 2.72
N VAL A 55 -1.38 1.47 4.03
CA VAL A 55 -1.77 2.51 5.00
C VAL A 55 -0.54 3.34 5.31
N MET A 56 -0.61 4.64 5.12
CA MET A 56 0.47 5.60 5.34
C MET A 56 0.14 6.46 6.57
N SER A 57 1.08 6.56 7.51
CA SER A 57 0.92 7.34 8.72
C SER A 57 2.21 8.09 9.08
N GLN A 58 2.02 9.35 9.45
CA GLN A 58 3.03 10.27 10.02
C GLN A 58 2.73 10.60 11.48
N PHE A 59 1.61 10.13 12.02
CA PHE A 59 1.12 10.53 13.33
C PHE A 59 0.82 9.35 14.22
N CYS A 60 1.30 9.42 15.46
CA CYS A 60 0.94 8.48 16.50
C CYS A 60 0.51 9.22 17.76
N LYS A 61 -0.74 9.02 18.17
CA LYS A 61 -1.30 9.62 19.39
C LYS A 61 -0.49 9.28 20.65
N LYS A 62 0.11 8.09 20.73
CA LYS A 62 0.94 7.68 21.88
C LYS A 62 2.29 8.40 21.93
N CYS A 63 2.84 8.79 20.78
CA CYS A 63 4.07 9.58 20.70
C CYS A 63 3.81 11.07 20.86
N ASP A 64 2.60 11.53 20.54
CA ASP A 64 2.16 12.90 20.76
C ASP A 64 1.94 13.20 22.25
N THR A 65 1.36 12.26 23.00
CA THR A 65 1.05 12.45 24.43
C THR A 65 2.22 12.20 25.38
N LYS A 66 3.25 11.47 24.94
CA LYS A 66 4.48 11.26 25.73
C LYS A 66 5.56 12.18 25.20
N THR A 67 6.09 13.06 26.05
CA THR A 67 7.22 13.94 25.73
C THR A 67 8.28 13.15 24.95
N SER A 68 8.73 13.73 23.84
CA SER A 68 9.62 13.16 22.82
C SER A 68 10.97 12.66 23.37
N SER A 69 11.23 12.88 24.66
CA SER A 69 12.40 12.49 25.44
C SER A 69 12.30 11.14 26.14
N SER A 70 11.16 10.45 26.08
CA SER A 70 11.06 9.09 26.64
C SER A 70 11.70 8.06 25.71
N SER A 71 12.46 7.11 26.27
CA SER A 71 13.05 5.96 25.54
C SER A 71 12.04 5.13 24.75
N PHE A 72 10.75 5.28 25.07
CA PHE A 72 9.61 4.72 24.35
C PHE A 72 9.43 5.32 22.96
N ALA A 73 9.53 6.64 22.81
CA ALA A 73 9.36 7.32 21.52
C ALA A 73 10.49 6.98 20.54
N LEU A 74 11.72 6.80 21.05
CA LEU A 74 12.89 6.45 20.24
C LEU A 74 12.85 5.02 19.69
N LYS A 75 12.17 4.09 20.38
CA LYS A 75 12.03 2.68 19.95
C LYS A 75 10.73 2.40 19.19
N HIS A 76 9.77 3.32 19.23
CA HIS A 76 8.47 3.12 18.64
C HIS A 76 8.44 3.64 17.19
N GLN A 77 8.26 2.74 16.23
CA GLN A 77 8.11 3.10 14.82
C GLN A 77 6.69 3.62 14.56
N CYS A 78 6.45 4.87 14.98
CA CYS A 78 5.15 5.54 14.97
C CYS A 78 4.65 5.94 13.58
N ALA A 79 5.58 6.15 12.66
CA ALA A 79 5.32 6.63 11.32
C ALA A 79 6.01 5.69 10.35
N ASN A 80 5.25 5.19 9.38
CA ASN A 80 5.81 4.44 8.27
C ASN A 80 6.06 5.32 7.05
N HIS A 81 5.77 6.63 7.13
CA HIS A 81 6.07 7.62 6.09
C HIS A 81 6.80 8.83 6.65
N LYS A 82 7.69 9.41 5.85
CA LYS A 82 8.38 10.68 6.14
C LYS A 82 8.29 11.55 4.89
N GLY A 83 7.94 12.83 5.04
CA GLY A 83 7.84 13.78 3.92
C GLY A 83 6.51 14.54 3.89
N SER A 84 6.09 15.03 2.72
CA SER A 84 4.77 15.64 2.55
C SER A 84 3.67 14.58 2.49
N SER A 85 2.43 15.02 2.72
CA SER A 85 1.22 14.23 2.47
C SER A 85 1.08 13.86 1.00
N GLY A 86 1.37 14.78 0.06
CA GLY A 86 1.32 14.49 -1.38
C GLY A 86 2.30 13.38 -1.80
N ASN A 87 3.43 13.22 -1.11
CA ASN A 87 4.36 12.13 -1.39
C ASN A 87 3.88 10.76 -0.90
N MET A 88 2.84 10.69 -0.06
CA MET A 88 2.32 9.42 0.43
C MET A 88 1.73 8.57 -0.69
N GLU A 89 1.13 9.19 -1.73
CA GLU A 89 0.58 8.48 -2.89
C GLU A 89 1.69 7.73 -3.63
N VAL A 90 2.72 8.47 -4.04
CA VAL A 90 3.88 7.95 -4.79
C VAL A 90 4.59 6.86 -4.01
N ILE A 91 4.88 7.09 -2.72
CA ILE A 91 5.57 6.10 -1.89
C ILE A 91 4.68 4.88 -1.62
N GLY A 92 3.39 5.08 -1.40
CA GLY A 92 2.45 3.98 -1.19
C GLY A 92 2.32 3.10 -2.43
N ALA A 93 2.18 3.70 -3.61
CA ALA A 93 2.15 3.01 -4.89
C ALA A 93 3.43 2.18 -5.11
N TYR A 94 4.59 2.80 -4.90
CA TYR A 94 5.88 2.12 -5.00
C TYR A 94 5.97 0.90 -4.07
N ARG A 95 5.54 1.03 -2.82
CA ARG A 95 5.55 -0.08 -1.86
C ARG A 95 4.64 -1.23 -2.28
N ILE A 96 3.44 -0.90 -2.78
CA ILE A 96 2.51 -1.91 -3.32
C ILE A 96 3.14 -2.65 -4.50
N PHE A 97 3.81 -1.93 -5.41
CA PHE A 97 4.45 -2.55 -6.56
C PHE A 97 5.62 -3.46 -6.17
N VAL A 98 6.52 -2.98 -5.31
CA VAL A 98 7.63 -3.81 -4.80
C VAL A 98 7.10 -5.04 -4.09
N ARG A 99 6.07 -4.89 -3.25
CA ARG A 99 5.43 -6.02 -2.56
C ARG A 99 4.81 -7.00 -3.55
N SER A 100 4.11 -6.52 -4.57
CA SER A 100 3.47 -7.36 -5.60
C SER A 100 4.47 -8.21 -6.36
N VAL A 101 5.60 -7.62 -6.76
CA VAL A 101 6.70 -8.32 -7.44
C VAL A 101 7.31 -9.38 -6.51
N ASN A 102 7.67 -9.00 -5.29
CA ASN A 102 8.40 -9.87 -4.36
C ASN A 102 7.55 -11.01 -3.79
N SER A 103 6.26 -10.77 -3.53
CA SER A 103 5.41 -11.72 -2.79
C SER A 103 4.42 -12.49 -3.66
N ARG A 104 4.09 -11.98 -4.86
CA ARG A 104 3.00 -12.52 -5.69
C ARG A 104 3.41 -12.78 -7.14
N GLY A 105 4.64 -12.41 -7.54
CA GLY A 105 5.10 -12.48 -8.93
C GLY A 105 4.26 -11.63 -9.89
N LEU A 106 3.46 -10.69 -9.38
CA LEU A 106 2.61 -9.83 -10.20
C LEU A 106 3.45 -8.70 -10.81
N ILE A 107 3.41 -8.59 -12.14
CA ILE A 107 4.08 -7.52 -12.88
C ILE A 107 3.02 -6.56 -13.38
N HIS A 108 3.00 -5.36 -12.84
CA HIS A 108 2.10 -4.28 -13.27
C HIS A 108 2.62 -3.70 -14.59
N LEU A 109 1.85 -3.83 -15.67
CA LEU A 109 2.27 -3.38 -17.02
C LEU A 109 2.01 -1.89 -17.25
N GLU A 110 0.90 -1.38 -16.74
CA GLU A 110 0.42 -0.03 -16.99
C GLU A 110 -0.13 0.57 -15.71
N TYR A 111 0.30 1.80 -15.45
CA TYR A 111 -0.16 2.62 -14.35
C TYR A 111 -1.16 3.64 -14.87
N PHE A 112 -2.37 3.64 -14.33
CA PHE A 112 -3.37 4.67 -14.63
C PHE A 112 -3.59 5.56 -13.40
N TRP A 113 -3.21 6.84 -13.52
CA TRP A 113 -3.49 7.89 -12.53
C TRP A 113 -4.96 8.30 -12.67
N GLY A 114 -5.79 7.97 -11.68
CA GLY A 114 -7.19 8.38 -11.65
C GLY A 114 -7.36 9.76 -11.03
N TRP A 115 -7.22 10.84 -11.81
CA TRP A 115 -7.69 12.17 -11.35
C TRP A 115 -9.22 12.19 -11.37
N ARG A 116 -9.86 12.19 -10.20
CA ARG A 116 -11.23 12.66 -10.06
C ARG A 116 -11.30 13.65 -8.90
N PHE A 117 -11.20 14.93 -9.25
CA PHE A 117 -11.58 16.05 -8.40
C PHE A 117 -13.06 16.00 -8.02
#